data_AF-A0A2V6M9X9-F1
#
_entry.id   AF-A0A2V6M9X9-F1
#
_cell.length_a   1.000
_cell.length_b   1.000
_cell.length_c   1.000
_cell.angle_alpha   90.00
_cell.angle_beta   90.00
_cell.angle_gamma   90.00
#
_symmetry.space_group_name_H-M   'P 1'
#
loop_
_entity.id
_entity.type
_entity.pdbx_description
1 polymer ?
#
loop_
_entity_poly.entity_id
_entity_poly.type
_entity_poly.pdbx_seq_one_letter_code
_entity_poly.pdbx_strand_id
1 'polypeptide(L)' 'MSRQIKTIGIVGGLGPESTIEYYRQIIARYREQISDGSYPPIIIHSMDVRELFRQCGANEFGKGNR' A
#
# COMPACT_ATOMS: atom_id res chain seq x y z
N MET A 1 28.00 -9.02 -6.77
CA MET A 1 26.60 -9.41 -7.07
C MET A 1 25.77 -8.15 -7.21
N SER A 2 25.13 -7.93 -8.36
CA SER A 2 24.16 -6.86 -8.53
C SER A 2 22.89 -7.20 -7.74
N ARG A 3 22.43 -6.30 -6.87
CA ARG A 3 21.16 -6.46 -6.15
C ARG A 3 20.03 -6.13 -7.13
N GLN A 4 19.21 -7.12 -7.49
CA GLN A 4 18.00 -6.87 -8.26
C GLN A 4 16.97 -6.16 -7.38
N ILE A 5 16.50 -5.00 -7.83
CA ILE A 5 15.41 -4.27 -7.17
C ILE A 5 14.09 -4.99 -7.48
N LYS A 6 13.30 -5.29 -6.45
CA LYS A 6 11.98 -5.91 -6.59
C LYS A 6 10.90 -4.82 -6.69
N THR A 7 9.86 -5.10 -7.46
CA THR A 7 8.67 -4.23 -7.54
C THR A 7 7.84 -4.30 -6.26
N ILE A 8 7.50 -3.14 -5.72
CA ILE A 8 6.63 -3.01 -4.54
C ILE A 8 5.18 -2.88 -5.04
N GLY A 9 4.28 -3.72 -4.52
CA GLY A 9 2.84 -3.59 -4.72
C GLY A 9 2.17 -2.99 -3.49
N ILE A 10 1.39 -1.93 -3.66
CA ILE A 10 0.61 -1.28 -2.60
C ILE A 10 -0.87 -1.41 -2.95
N VAL A 11 -1.66 -2.02 -2.06
CA VAL A 11 -3.12 -1.94 -2.10
C VAL A 11 -3.52 -0.77 -1.18
N GLY A 12 -3.96 0.32 -1.79
CA GLY A 12 -4.28 1.58 -1.13
C GLY A 12 -5.78 1.89 -1.15
N GLY A 13 -6.13 3.11 -0.77
CA GLY A 13 -7.52 3.58 -0.74
C GLY A 13 -8.28 3.25 0.54
N LEU A 14 -7.61 2.69 1.57
CA LEU A 14 -8.20 2.32 2.87
C LEU A 14 -8.31 3.48 3.87
N GLY A 15 -8.24 4.72 3.38
CA GLY A 15 -8.28 5.94 4.17
C GLY A 15 -7.91 7.14 3.28
N PRO A 16 -8.30 8.37 3.65
CA PRO A 16 -8.17 9.52 2.75
C PRO A 16 -6.71 9.90 2.42
N GLU A 17 -5.73 9.63 3.30
CA GLU A 17 -4.34 10.11 3.11
C GLU A 17 -3.25 9.02 3.16
N SER A 18 -3.54 7.82 3.66
CA SER A 18 -2.50 6.83 4.01
C SER A 18 -1.66 6.35 2.83
N THR A 19 -2.26 6.24 1.64
CA THR A 19 -1.56 5.72 0.44
C THR A 19 -0.44 6.65 -0.03
N ILE A 20 -0.66 7.97 0.07
CA ILE A 20 0.34 8.97 -0.30
C ILE A 20 1.49 8.96 0.71
N GLU A 21 1.18 8.80 1.99
CA GLU A 21 2.18 8.73 3.04
C GLU A 21 3.12 7.53 2.86
N TYR A 22 2.58 6.35 2.55
CA TYR A 22 3.40 5.18 2.23
C TYR A 22 4.33 5.41 1.04
N TYR A 23 3.82 5.99 -0.05
CA TYR A 23 4.65 6.30 -1.22
C TYR A 23 5.85 7.21 -0.87
N ARG A 24 5.60 8.27 -0.08
CA ARG A 24 6.66 9.21 0.35
C ARG A 24 7.70 8.52 1.22
N GLN A 25 7.28 7.73 2.20
CA GLN A 25 8.21 7.03 3.10
C GLN A 25 9.06 5.99 2.37
N ILE A 26 8.48 5.27 1.40
CA ILE A 26 9.22 4.29 0.58
C ILE A 26 10.33 4.97 -0.21
N ILE A 27 10.03 6.12 -0.84
CA ILE A 27 11.04 6.87 -1.60
C ILE A 27 12.14 7.43 -0.70
N ALA A 28 11.77 7.99 0.45
CA ALA A 28 12.75 8.53 1.39
C ALA A 28 13.75 7.44 1.82
N ARG A 29 13.23 6.27 2.23
CA ARG A 29 14.05 5.12 2.62
C ARG A 29 14.89 4.55 1.48
N TYR A 30 14.34 4.51 0.26
CA TYR A 30 15.11 4.07 -0.91
C TYR A 30 16.31 4.97 -1.15
N ARG A 31 16.12 6.30 -1.10
CA ARG A 31 17.19 7.27 -1.34
C ARG A 31 18.26 7.30 -0.24
N GLU A 32 17.91 6.91 0.98
CA GLU A 32 18.88 6.70 2.07
C GLU A 32 19.80 5.51 1.79
N GLN A 33 19.29 4.48 1.10
CA GLN A 33 20.02 3.23 0.85
C GLN A 33 20.74 3.20 -0.51
N ILE A 34 20.17 3.90 -1.50
CA ILE A 34 20.57 3.86 -2.90
C ILE A 34 20.67 5.30 -3.40
N SER A 35 21.90 5.76 -3.61
CA SER A 35 22.23 7.14 -3.98
C SER A 35 22.44 7.34 -5.49
N ASP A 36 21.93 6.42 -6.32
CA ASP A 36 22.08 6.46 -7.78
C ASP A 36 21.08 7.39 -8.49
N GLY A 37 20.21 8.06 -7.74
CA GLY A 37 19.17 8.95 -8.27
C GLY A 37 17.98 8.24 -8.90
N SER A 38 17.94 6.90 -8.87
CA SER A 38 16.80 6.11 -9.30
C SER A 38 15.69 6.10 -8.24
N TYR A 39 14.54 5.56 -8.63
CA TYR A 39 13.40 5.34 -7.74
C TYR A 39 13.00 3.87 -7.79
N PRO A 40 12.47 3.31 -6.70
CA PRO A 40 12.02 1.93 -6.71
C PRO A 40 10.80 1.79 -7.63
N PRO A 41 10.66 0.66 -8.34
CA PRO A 41 9.44 0.35 -9.07
C PRO A 41 8.29 0.08 -8.09
N ILE A 42 7.20 0.85 -8.21
CA ILE A 42 6.01 0.76 -7.34
C ILE A 42 4.74 0.66 -8.20
N ILE A 43 3.85 -0.27 -7.86
CA ILE A 43 2.49 -0.38 -8.40
C ILE A 43 1.51 -0.08 -7.26
N ILE A 44 0.60 0.87 -7.47
CA ILE A 44 -0.42 1.24 -6.47
C ILE A 44 -1.79 0.92 -7.04
N HIS A 45 -2.54 0.05 -6.35
CA HIS A 45 -3.93 -0.23 -6.63
C HIS A 45 -4.79 0.43 -5.55
N SER A 46 -5.44 1.54 -5.88
CA SER A 46 -6.35 2.25 -4.96
C SER A 46 -7.75 1.66 -5.04
N MET A 47 -8.20 0.99 -3.97
CA MET A 47 -9.52 0.35 -3.92
C MET A 47 -10.53 1.20 -3.14
N ASP A 48 -11.80 1.11 -3.50
CA ASP A 48 -12.88 1.69 -2.68
C ASP A 48 -12.98 0.91 -1.36
N VAL A 49 -12.68 1.59 -0.25
CA VAL A 49 -12.69 0.97 1.09
C VAL A 49 -14.05 0.38 1.45
N ARG A 50 -15.16 0.92 0.94
CA ARG A 50 -16.51 0.39 1.18
C ARG A 50 -16.71 -0.93 0.46
N GLU A 51 -16.12 -1.09 -0.72
CA GLU A 51 -16.10 -2.37 -1.42
C GLU A 51 -15.28 -3.41 -0.66
N LEU A 52 -14.11 -3.02 -0.12
CA LEU A 52 -13.34 -3.89 0.76
C LEU A 52 -14.17 -4.30 1.99
N PHE A 53 -14.81 -3.35 2.67
CA PHE A 53 -15.64 -3.66 3.84
C PHE A 53 -16.85 -4.55 3.50
N ARG A 54 -17.44 -4.43 2.32
CA ARG A 54 -18.48 -5.37 1.86
C ARG A 54 -17.94 -6.79 1.71
N GLN A 55 -16.75 -6.93 1.13
CA GLN A 55 -16.11 -8.24 0.94
C GLN A 55 -15.60 -8.85 2.25
N CYS A 56 -15.03 -8.04 3.15
CA CYS A 56 -14.61 -8.46 4.49
C CYS A 56 -15.80 -8.70 5.44
N GLY A 57 -16.92 -7.98 5.24
CA GLY A 57 -18.14 -8.07 6.05
C GLY A 57 -19.12 -9.16 5.62
N ALA A 58 -18.88 -9.84 4.51
CA ALA A 58 -19.71 -10.95 4.08
C ALA A 58 -19.59 -12.19 4.99
N ASN A 59 -18.59 -12.29 5.88
CA ASN A 59 -18.46 -13.45 6.77
C ASN A 59 -18.40 -13.20 8.28
N GLU A 60 -18.01 -12.03 8.84
CA GLU A 60 -17.76 -11.98 10.31
C GLU A 60 -18.13 -10.69 11.07
N PHE A 61 -18.85 -9.72 10.51
CA PHE A 61 -19.23 -8.50 11.26
C PHE A 61 -20.73 -8.40 11.63
N GLY A 62 -21.47 -9.51 11.49
CA GLY A 62 -22.93 -9.57 11.67
C GLY A 62 -23.44 -10.32 12.91
N LYS A 63 -22.65 -10.50 13.98
CA LYS A 63 -23.15 -11.00 15.27
C LYS A 63 -22.91 -10.01 16.40
N GLY A 64 -23.45 -8.80 16.22
CA GLY A 64 -23.69 -7.84 17.30
C GLY A 64 -25.11 -8.04 17.84
N ASN A 65 -25.20 -8.79 18.93
CA ASN A 65 -26.31 -8.99 19.87
C ASN A 65 -27.53 -8.05 19.72
N ARG A 66 -28.69 -8.62 19.35
CA ARG A 66 -30.02 -8.15 19.77
C ARG A 66 -30.57 -9.14 20.79
#